data_AF-A0A947TI70-F1
#
_entry.id   AF-A0A947TI70-F1
#
_cell.length_a   1.000
_cell.length_b   1.000
_cell.length_c   1.000
_cell.angle_alpha   90.00
_cell.angle_beta   90.00
_cell.angle_gamma   90.00
#
_symmetry.space_group_name_H-M   'P 1'
#
loop_
_entity.id
_entity.type
_entity.pdbx_description
1 polymer ?
#
loop_
_entity_poly.entity_id
_entity_poly.type
_entity_poly.pdbx_seq_one_letter_code
_entity_poly.pdbx_strand_id
1 'polypeptide(L)'
;MTNGGDGSFPDFLVGKWQADKGQWEFVFEPDGTISSAVIDNGMVRVKPTSDRITTIPMKMGGKGIYKLGQWAVQYSPETRELVVEVVVDHFHLEMGPSALEGNSEDWFIGRVSEDSQTWVAEWTSFPKYIAYTPDPNELPVDIEDSPRGTLIFRKVQ
;
A
#
# COMPACT_ATOMS: atom_id res chain seq x y z
N MET A 1 11.09 -12.01 -13.40
CA MET A 1 11.22 -11.95 -14.88
C MET A 1 11.59 -10.52 -15.24
N THR A 2 12.44 -10.39 -16.25
CA THR A 2 13.36 -9.28 -16.51
C THR A 2 12.70 -7.99 -16.99
N ASN A 3 13.24 -6.87 -16.48
CA ASN A 3 13.10 -5.50 -16.97
C ASN A 3 13.10 -5.44 -18.51
N GLY A 4 11.97 -5.03 -19.08
CA GLY A 4 11.83 -4.65 -20.48
C GLY A 4 11.80 -3.13 -20.55
N GLY A 5 12.96 -2.53 -20.84
CA GLY A 5 13.13 -1.09 -20.93
C GLY A 5 14.42 -0.68 -20.24
N ASP A 6 15.42 -0.36 -21.03
CA ASP A 6 16.67 0.33 -20.72
C ASP A 6 16.51 1.74 -20.11
N GLY A 7 15.32 2.09 -19.60
CA GLY A 7 15.01 3.36 -18.95
C GLY A 7 15.02 3.21 -17.44
N SER A 8 15.87 4.00 -16.77
CA SER A 8 15.75 4.25 -15.34
C SER A 8 14.31 4.63 -14.96
N PHE A 9 13.90 4.36 -13.72
CA PHE A 9 12.64 4.86 -13.23
C PHE A 9 12.58 6.39 -13.42
N PRO A 10 11.50 6.95 -13.99
CA PRO A 10 11.51 8.35 -14.38
C PRO A 10 11.68 9.30 -13.18
N ASP A 11 12.64 10.22 -13.27
CA ASP A 11 12.96 11.19 -12.19
C ASP A 11 11.73 12.00 -11.74
N PHE A 12 10.77 12.27 -12.63
CA PHE A 12 9.56 13.00 -12.27
C PHE A 12 8.61 12.20 -11.36
N LEU A 13 8.74 10.87 -11.29
CA LEU A 13 8.00 10.02 -10.37
C LEU A 13 8.68 9.91 -9.00
N VAL A 14 10.00 10.09 -8.93
CA VAL A 14 10.77 10.05 -7.68
C VAL A 14 10.25 11.09 -6.71
N GLY A 15 10.11 10.71 -5.44
CA GLY A 15 9.64 11.60 -4.37
C GLY A 15 8.34 11.12 -3.73
N LYS A 16 7.70 12.03 -2.99
CA LYS A 16 6.57 11.70 -2.14
C LYS A 16 5.24 12.00 -2.82
N TRP A 17 4.37 11.01 -2.85
CA TRP A 17 3.02 11.06 -3.39
C TRP A 17 2.00 10.80 -2.29
N GLN A 18 1.01 11.67 -2.16
CA GLN A 18 -0.02 11.57 -1.13
C GLN A 18 -1.41 11.58 -1.75
N ALA A 19 -2.25 10.60 -1.39
CA ALA A 19 -3.65 10.55 -1.81
C ALA A 19 -4.48 11.66 -1.16
N ASP A 20 -5.48 12.14 -1.90
CA ASP A 20 -6.49 13.09 -1.44
C ASP A 20 -7.43 12.50 -0.37
N LYS A 21 -7.64 11.17 -0.38
CA LYS A 21 -8.44 10.41 0.59
C LYS A 21 -7.84 9.02 0.85
N GLY A 22 -8.29 8.32 1.88
CA GLY A 22 -7.76 6.99 2.26
C GLY A 22 -6.33 7.02 2.83
N GLN A 23 -5.75 8.21 3.00
CA GLN A 23 -4.44 8.47 3.63
C GLN A 23 -3.24 7.71 3.05
N TRP A 24 -3.39 7.07 1.90
CA TRP A 24 -2.29 6.42 1.19
C TRP A 24 -1.18 7.43 0.87
N GLU A 25 0.04 6.97 1.04
CA GLU A 25 1.24 7.72 0.69
C GLU A 25 2.28 6.75 0.15
N PHE A 26 3.06 7.20 -0.83
CA PHE A 26 4.21 6.48 -1.35
C PHE A 26 5.43 7.39 -1.41
N VAL A 27 6.60 6.83 -1.17
CA VAL A 27 7.88 7.46 -1.46
C VAL A 27 8.61 6.58 -2.47
N PHE A 28 8.67 7.02 -3.73
CA PHE A 28 9.40 6.32 -4.79
C PHE A 28 10.85 6.78 -4.86
N GLU A 29 11.76 5.81 -4.97
CA GLU A 29 13.19 6.02 -5.11
C GLU A 29 13.64 6.01 -6.58
N PRO A 30 14.83 6.52 -6.91
CA PRO A 30 15.35 6.56 -8.28
C PRO A 30 15.49 5.20 -8.98
N ASP A 31 15.53 4.11 -8.22
CA ASP A 31 15.57 2.75 -8.75
C ASP A 31 14.17 2.14 -9.00
N GLY A 32 13.10 2.91 -8.75
CA GLY A 32 11.72 2.46 -8.88
C GLY A 32 11.20 1.65 -7.70
N THR A 33 11.96 1.53 -6.61
CA THR A 33 11.47 0.93 -5.37
C THR A 33 10.66 1.93 -4.55
N ILE A 34 9.90 1.43 -3.57
CA ILE A 34 9.19 2.24 -2.60
C ILE A 34 9.93 2.15 -1.27
N SER A 35 10.45 3.26 -0.75
CA SER A 35 11.16 3.28 0.54
C SER A 35 10.22 3.45 1.74
N SER A 36 9.00 3.92 1.50
CA SER A 36 7.96 4.06 2.52
C SER A 36 6.57 4.12 1.92
N ALA A 37 5.60 3.51 2.62
CA ALA A 37 4.18 3.71 2.33
C ALA A 37 3.38 3.97 3.61
N VAL A 38 2.25 4.68 3.50
CA VAL A 38 1.20 4.71 4.53
C VAL A 38 0.08 3.77 4.09
N ILE A 39 -0.23 2.77 4.92
CA ILE A 39 -1.29 1.79 4.68
C ILE A 39 -2.56 2.16 5.46
N ASP A 40 -3.72 2.07 4.82
CA ASP A 40 -5.02 2.58 5.30
C ASP A 40 -5.51 1.87 6.59
N ASN A 41 -5.11 0.61 6.84
CA ASN A 41 -5.53 -0.20 8.00
C ASN A 41 -5.01 0.27 9.39
N GLY A 42 -4.38 1.43 9.48
CA GLY A 42 -4.00 2.02 10.76
C GLY A 42 -3.28 3.37 10.63
N MET A 43 -3.28 3.97 9.43
CA MET A 43 -2.50 5.18 9.13
C MET A 43 -1.02 4.96 9.45
N VAL A 44 -0.52 3.76 9.14
CA VAL A 44 0.79 3.31 9.56
C VAL A 44 1.77 3.56 8.45
N ARG A 45 2.79 4.36 8.75
CA ARG A 45 3.96 4.41 7.89
C ARG A 45 4.79 3.16 8.09
N VAL A 46 4.87 2.34 7.05
CA VAL A 46 5.76 1.19 7.01
C VAL A 46 6.91 1.45 6.04
N LYS A 47 8.01 0.74 6.26
CA LYS A 47 9.19 0.77 5.42
C LYS A 47 9.56 -0.68 5.10
N PRO A 48 9.84 -1.04 3.83
CA PRO A 48 10.35 -2.36 3.49
C PRO A 48 11.82 -2.47 3.92
N THR A 49 12.04 -2.59 5.24
CA THR A 49 13.34 -2.89 5.84
C THR A 49 13.81 -4.30 5.44
N SER A 50 15.06 -4.63 5.73
CA SER A 50 15.64 -5.94 5.39
C SER A 50 14.90 -7.13 6.01
N ASP A 51 14.29 -6.96 7.19
CA ASP A 51 13.44 -7.95 7.85
C ASP A 51 11.96 -7.83 7.46
N ARG A 52 11.58 -6.73 6.80
CA ARG A 52 10.21 -6.41 6.34
C ARG A 52 9.18 -6.41 7.47
N ILE A 53 9.61 -6.29 8.71
CA ILE A 53 8.72 -6.28 9.87
C ILE A 53 8.70 -4.88 10.45
N THR A 54 7.50 -4.31 10.52
CA THR A 54 7.26 -3.05 11.24
C THR A 54 6.38 -3.34 12.45
N THR A 55 6.86 -2.97 13.65
CA THR A 55 6.08 -3.01 14.89
C THR A 55 5.72 -1.61 15.32
N ILE A 56 4.46 -1.36 15.64
CA ILE A 56 3.96 -0.07 16.08
C ILE A 56 3.16 -0.18 17.39
N PRO A 57 3.22 0.83 18.27
CA PRO A 57 2.33 0.89 19.41
C PRO A 57 0.91 1.25 18.96
N MET A 58 -0.10 0.56 19.50
CA MET A 58 -1.50 0.83 19.22
C MET A 58 -2.10 1.82 20.23
N LYS A 59 -3.03 2.67 19.78
CA LYS A 59 -3.67 3.70 20.63
C LYS A 59 -4.41 3.13 21.84
N MET A 60 -4.98 1.93 21.71
CA MET A 60 -5.71 1.23 22.77
C MET A 60 -4.80 0.36 23.66
N GLY A 61 -3.48 0.52 23.55
CA GLY A 61 -2.50 -0.39 24.15
C GLY A 61 -2.23 -1.59 23.24
N GLY A 62 -1.16 -2.32 23.53
CA GLY A 62 -0.67 -3.42 22.69
C GLY A 62 0.15 -2.95 21.48
N LYS A 63 0.39 -3.88 20.55
CA LYS A 63 1.21 -3.66 19.35
C LYS A 63 0.48 -4.08 18.07
N GLY A 64 0.78 -3.36 16.99
CA GLY A 64 0.52 -3.78 15.62
C GLY A 64 1.81 -4.30 15.01
N ILE A 65 1.79 -5.51 14.46
CA ILE A 65 2.92 -6.12 13.74
C ILE A 65 2.50 -6.23 12.28
N TYR A 66 3.33 -5.76 11.37
CA TYR A 66 3.16 -5.89 9.93
C TYR A 66 4.38 -6.56 9.34
N LYS A 67 4.16 -7.64 8.60
CA LYS A 67 5.15 -8.27 7.73
C LYS A 67 4.81 -7.91 6.29
N LEU A 68 5.72 -7.23 5.62
CA LEU A 68 5.53 -6.75 4.26
C LEU A 68 6.01 -7.81 3.25
N GLY A 69 5.24 -7.96 2.17
CA GLY A 69 5.59 -8.79 1.02
C GLY A 69 6.58 -8.09 0.09
N GLN A 70 6.68 -8.58 -1.15
CA GLN A 70 7.35 -7.82 -2.22
C GLN A 70 6.40 -6.73 -2.68
N TRP A 71 6.91 -5.53 -2.93
CA TRP A 71 6.17 -4.46 -3.57
C TRP A 71 6.69 -4.28 -4.98
N ALA A 72 5.81 -3.89 -5.90
CA ALA A 72 6.17 -3.67 -7.29
C ALA A 72 5.71 -2.30 -7.76
N VAL A 73 6.51 -1.68 -8.62
CA VAL A 73 6.19 -0.45 -9.33
C VAL A 73 6.50 -0.66 -10.80
N GLN A 74 5.57 -0.33 -11.67
CA GLN A 74 5.77 -0.36 -13.12
C GLN A 74 5.26 0.94 -13.73
N TYR A 75 6.00 1.48 -14.68
CA TYR A 75 5.61 2.68 -15.40
C TYR A 75 5.72 2.47 -16.90
N SER A 76 4.68 2.85 -17.65
CA SER A 76 4.68 2.88 -19.11
C SER A 76 4.82 4.31 -19.61
N PRO A 77 5.95 4.70 -20.23
CA PRO A 77 6.11 6.03 -20.82
C PRO A 77 5.13 6.33 -21.95
N GLU A 78 4.71 5.30 -22.70
CA GLU A 78 3.78 5.43 -23.84
C GLU A 78 2.39 5.89 -23.38
N THR A 79 1.87 5.27 -22.31
CA THR A 79 0.54 5.58 -21.78
C THR A 79 0.57 6.58 -20.63
N ARG A 80 1.75 6.81 -20.03
CA ARG A 80 1.94 7.47 -18.73
C ARG A 80 1.23 6.75 -17.58
N GLU A 81 1.01 5.45 -17.70
CA GLU A 81 0.38 4.65 -16.66
C GLU A 81 1.41 4.22 -15.62
N LEU A 82 1.08 4.44 -14.35
CA LEU A 82 1.81 3.98 -13.18
C LEU A 82 0.97 2.89 -12.49
N VAL A 83 1.59 1.74 -12.28
CA VAL A 83 1.05 0.61 -11.55
C VAL A 83 1.87 0.41 -10.28
N VAL A 84 1.20 0.33 -9.15
CA VAL A 84 1.81 0.04 -7.84
C VAL A 84 1.07 -1.13 -7.20
N GLU A 85 1.84 -2.10 -6.73
CA GLU A 85 1.36 -3.24 -5.95
C GLU A 85 1.99 -3.16 -4.55
N VAL A 86 1.12 -3.18 -3.52
CA VAL A 86 1.52 -3.21 -2.12
C VAL A 86 1.01 -4.51 -1.51
N VAL A 87 1.93 -5.29 -0.97
CA VAL A 87 1.62 -6.57 -0.31
C VAL A 87 1.93 -6.47 1.17
N VAL A 88 0.94 -6.82 1.99
CA VAL A 88 1.08 -7.08 3.42
C VAL A 88 0.87 -8.58 3.62
N ASP A 89 1.97 -9.35 3.65
CA ASP A 89 1.95 -10.82 3.82
C ASP A 89 1.20 -11.24 5.08
N HIS A 90 1.36 -10.46 6.14
CA HIS A 90 0.73 -10.70 7.42
C HIS A 90 0.66 -9.42 8.24
N PHE A 91 -0.44 -9.23 8.95
CA PHE A 91 -0.49 -8.29 10.05
C PHE A 91 -1.22 -8.89 11.24
N HIS A 92 -0.87 -8.40 12.43
CA HIS A 92 -1.55 -8.70 13.68
C HIS A 92 -1.67 -7.43 14.51
N LEU A 93 -2.90 -7.00 14.81
CA LEU A 93 -3.22 -5.79 15.55
C LEU A 93 -3.87 -6.16 16.87
N GLU A 94 -3.19 -5.87 17.97
CA GLU A 94 -3.76 -6.00 19.31
C GLU A 94 -4.68 -4.81 19.61
N MET A 95 -5.90 -5.10 20.07
CA MET A 95 -6.95 -4.12 20.37
C MET A 95 -7.62 -4.46 21.70
N GLY A 96 -6.93 -4.18 22.82
CA GLY A 96 -7.40 -4.52 24.16
C GLY A 96 -7.55 -6.04 24.33
N PRO A 97 -8.75 -6.57 24.66
CA PRO A 97 -8.98 -8.02 24.79
C PRO A 97 -9.19 -8.74 23.45
N SER A 98 -9.11 -8.03 22.31
CA SER A 98 -9.36 -8.56 20.98
C SER A 98 -8.13 -8.37 20.08
N ALA A 99 -8.11 -9.08 18.96
CA ALA A 99 -7.09 -8.89 17.93
C ALA A 99 -7.69 -8.99 16.53
N LEU A 100 -7.07 -8.29 15.58
CA LEU A 100 -7.32 -8.44 14.16
C LEU A 100 -6.08 -9.01 13.51
N GLU A 101 -6.23 -10.08 12.75
CA GLU A 101 -5.15 -10.68 11.97
C GLU A 101 -5.55 -10.73 10.51
N GLY A 102 -4.58 -10.64 9.61
CA GLY A 102 -4.89 -10.73 8.20
C GLY A 102 -3.72 -10.52 7.28
N ASN A 103 -4.06 -10.35 6.01
CA ASN A 103 -3.17 -9.95 4.92
C ASN A 103 -3.94 -9.06 3.95
N SER A 104 -3.21 -8.35 3.09
CA SER A 104 -3.80 -7.62 1.98
C SER A 104 -2.85 -7.55 0.80
N GLU A 105 -3.46 -7.43 -0.38
CA GLU A 105 -2.81 -7.06 -1.62
C GLU A 105 -3.58 -5.87 -2.19
N ASP A 106 -2.89 -4.75 -2.39
CA ASP A 106 -3.48 -3.50 -2.82
C ASP A 106 -2.85 -3.06 -4.14
N TRP A 107 -3.69 -2.86 -5.16
CA TRP A 107 -3.30 -2.44 -6.49
C TRP A 107 -3.74 -1.01 -6.74
N PHE A 108 -2.84 -0.20 -7.30
CA PHE A 108 -3.10 1.17 -7.71
C PHE A 108 -2.68 1.32 -9.17
N ILE A 109 -3.63 1.58 -10.04
CA ILE A 109 -3.40 1.62 -11.49
C ILE A 109 -3.95 2.93 -12.03
N GLY A 110 -3.14 3.70 -12.74
CA GLY A 110 -3.68 4.81 -13.51
C GLY A 110 -2.66 5.79 -14.01
N ARG A 111 -3.15 6.88 -14.61
CA ARG A 111 -2.32 7.79 -15.41
C ARG A 111 -1.72 8.92 -14.58
N VAL A 112 -0.44 9.19 -14.81
CA VAL A 112 0.25 10.37 -14.30
C VAL A 112 0.02 11.54 -15.25
N SER A 113 -0.46 12.67 -14.72
CA SER A 113 -0.76 13.88 -15.46
C SER A 113 0.46 14.40 -16.22
N GLU A 114 0.24 15.15 -17.31
CA GLU A 114 1.34 15.63 -18.18
C GLU A 114 2.33 16.55 -17.45
N ASP A 115 1.85 17.32 -16.46
CA ASP A 115 2.67 18.17 -15.59
C ASP A 115 3.42 17.40 -14.48
N SER A 116 3.21 16.08 -14.42
CA SER A 116 3.79 15.16 -13.44
C SER A 116 3.49 15.53 -11.98
N GLN A 117 2.40 16.27 -11.71
CA GLN A 117 2.01 16.67 -10.36
C GLN A 117 0.91 15.79 -9.76
N THR A 118 0.16 15.08 -10.60
CA THR A 118 -1.02 14.31 -10.19
C THR A 118 -0.98 12.90 -10.77
N TRP A 119 -1.41 11.92 -10.00
CA TRP A 119 -1.62 10.55 -10.45
C TRP A 119 -3.01 10.12 -10.01
N VAL A 120 -3.89 9.87 -10.98
CA VAL A 120 -5.26 9.41 -10.73
C VAL A 120 -5.24 7.89 -10.84
N ALA A 121 -5.39 7.22 -9.70
CA ALA A 121 -5.28 5.76 -9.60
C ALA A 121 -6.63 5.13 -9.26
N GLU A 122 -6.99 4.09 -9.99
CA GLU A 122 -7.95 3.10 -9.55
C GLU A 122 -7.26 2.21 -8.51
N TRP A 123 -7.83 2.18 -7.31
CA TRP A 123 -7.41 1.34 -6.21
C TRP A 123 -8.34 0.14 -6.09
N THR A 124 -7.77 -1.05 -5.95
CA THR A 124 -8.47 -2.28 -5.59
C THR A 124 -7.70 -3.00 -4.49
N SER A 125 -8.40 -3.46 -3.46
CA SER A 125 -7.83 -4.17 -2.32
C SER A 125 -8.39 -5.58 -2.23
N PHE A 126 -7.54 -6.56 -1.92
CA PHE A 126 -7.90 -7.96 -1.70
C PHE A 126 -7.58 -8.38 -0.25
N PRO A 127 -8.31 -7.88 0.75
CA PRO A 127 -8.04 -8.18 2.14
C PRO A 127 -8.55 -9.55 2.57
N LYS A 128 -7.86 -10.17 3.52
CA LYS A 128 -8.37 -11.32 4.30
C LYS A 128 -8.19 -11.04 5.78
N TYR A 129 -9.29 -11.06 6.54
CA TYR A 129 -9.30 -10.66 7.95
C TYR A 129 -9.93 -11.72 8.84
N ILE A 130 -9.28 -11.98 9.97
CA ILE A 130 -9.78 -12.81 11.07
C ILE A 130 -9.90 -11.93 12.31
N ALA A 131 -11.10 -11.84 12.87
CA ALA A 131 -11.35 -11.12 14.10
C ALA A 131 -11.35 -12.09 15.29
N TYR A 132 -10.36 -11.95 16.16
CA TYR A 132 -10.33 -12.65 17.44
C TYR A 132 -11.05 -11.81 18.48
N THR A 133 -12.30 -12.19 18.72
CA THR A 133 -13.08 -11.72 19.87
C THR A 133 -13.25 -12.88 20.85
N PRO A 134 -13.82 -12.68 22.06
CA PRO A 134 -14.15 -13.79 22.96
C PRO A 134 -14.93 -14.93 22.29
N ASP A 135 -15.70 -14.63 21.23
CA ASP A 135 -16.21 -15.59 20.25
C ASP A 135 -15.55 -15.32 18.88
N PRO A 136 -14.48 -16.04 18.51
CA PRO A 136 -13.74 -15.78 17.28
C PRO A 136 -14.60 -16.09 16.05
N ASN A 137 -14.58 -15.19 15.06
CA ASN A 137 -15.30 -15.36 13.81
C ASN A 137 -14.41 -14.87 12.65
N GLU A 138 -14.34 -15.66 11.58
CA GLU A 138 -13.79 -15.19 10.31
C GLU A 138 -14.74 -14.16 9.72
N LEU A 139 -14.21 -13.03 9.24
CA LEU A 139 -15.05 -12.03 8.60
C LEU A 139 -15.33 -12.51 7.18
N PRO A 140 -16.60 -12.53 6.72
CA PRO A 140 -16.92 -12.97 5.37
C PRO A 140 -16.16 -12.08 4.36
N VAL A 141 -15.33 -12.71 3.54
CA VAL A 141 -14.65 -12.05 2.41
C VAL A 141 -15.41 -12.43 1.16
N ASP A 142 -16.23 -11.51 0.65
CA ASP A 142 -16.75 -11.62 -0.71
C ASP A 142 -15.79 -10.89 -1.64
N ILE A 143 -15.19 -11.63 -2.58
CA ILE A 143 -14.25 -11.08 -3.57
C ILE A 143 -14.97 -10.08 -4.49
N GLU A 144 -16.28 -10.24 -4.73
CA GLU A 144 -17.07 -9.27 -5.51
C GLU A 144 -17.29 -7.93 -4.77
N ASP A 145 -17.10 -7.92 -3.45
CA ASP A 145 -17.15 -6.75 -2.57
C ASP A 145 -15.76 -6.19 -2.22
N SER A 146 -14.71 -6.63 -2.94
CA SER A 146 -13.34 -6.11 -2.75
C SER A 146 -13.34 -4.57 -2.73
N PRO A 147 -12.78 -3.94 -1.67
CA PRO A 147 -12.73 -2.49 -1.57
C PRO A 147 -12.07 -1.90 -2.80
N ARG A 148 -12.74 -0.92 -3.41
CA ARG A 148 -12.29 -0.25 -4.63
C ARG A 148 -12.65 1.22 -4.62
N GLY A 149 -11.87 2.02 -5.32
CA GLY A 149 -12.17 3.42 -5.50
C GLY A 149 -11.14 4.14 -6.35
N THR A 150 -11.41 5.40 -6.66
CA THR A 150 -10.44 6.26 -7.33
C THR A 150 -9.75 7.15 -6.29
N LEU A 151 -8.42 7.15 -6.26
CA LEU A 151 -7.59 8.02 -5.44
C LEU A 151 -6.84 9.01 -6.33
N ILE A 152 -6.72 10.25 -5.87
CA ILE A 152 -5.92 11.27 -6.56
C ILE A 152 -4.68 11.53 -5.72
N PHE A 153 -3.55 11.01 -6.19
CA PHE A 153 -2.26 11.26 -5.58
C PHE A 153 -1.68 12.58 -6.09
N ARG A 154 -1.16 13.39 -5.18
CA ARG A 154 -0.42 14.61 -5.47
C ARG A 154 1.02 14.46 -5.03
N LYS A 155 1.93 14.96 -5.85
CA LYS A 155 3.33 15.10 -5.45
C LYS A 155 3.44 16.22 -4.40
N VAL A 156 4.05 15.91 -3.25
CA VAL A 156 4.10 16.84 -2.10
C VAL A 156 5.52 17.18 -1.66
N GLN A 157 6.53 16.52 -2.23
CA GLN A 157 7.97 16.78 -2.08
C GLN A 157 8.74 16.02 -3.17
#